data_AF-A0A235F5Y9-F1
#
_entry.id   AF-A0A235F5Y9-F1
#
_cell.length_a   1.000
_cell.length_b   1.000
_cell.length_c   1.000
_cell.angle_alpha   90.00
_cell.angle_beta   90.00
_cell.angle_gamma   90.00
#
_symmetry.space_group_name_H-M   'P 1'
#
loop_
_entity.id
_entity.type
_entity.pdbx_description
1 polymer ?
#
loop_
_entity_poly.entity_id
_entity_poly.type
_entity_poly.pdbx_seq_one_letter_code
_entity_poly.pdbx_strand_id
1 'polypeptide(L)'
;MNRLPADRISTSQTTIILINMMLAAGILTLPRVATEKMMTPDAWIAVIVGGLISMVIALIMVKLCEQYPDKTFYQYNQVIVGKTLGSIISLAVVFYFLLLAALEVRVMAETTGLFLLQGTPIWAIIMPFIWIGLYLTLGGINAVARLLEIIFPITVLFFIVVVFLGLKIFELDNLRPVLGMGIKPIIDGVPATALSYSGYEIILIIYMFMQNQEKAKKVVLIGIGVPLIFYTLTLVVIVGALSVEGVLSQTWPVLTFIRGYEITGLFFERFDSLLLVIWIMEIFSTFIVSYFAVAMGLAQVFKKDTKIFYWGVLPVVYLIAMTPKNINSLFAFGGWISKFGFVLFGTIPGLLLLLSYIRRKNT
;
A
#
# COMPACT_ATOMS: atom_id res chain seq x y z
N MET A 1 7.46 20.93 24.14
CA MET A 1 8.56 21.28 23.21
C MET A 1 8.08 21.00 21.79
N ASN A 2 7.72 22.05 21.04
CA ASN A 2 7.46 21.98 19.60
C ASN A 2 8.81 22.09 18.89
N ARG A 3 9.44 20.97 18.57
CA ARG A 3 10.55 20.95 17.62
C ARG A 3 10.09 20.11 16.44
N LEU A 4 10.23 20.68 15.24
CA LEU A 4 10.15 19.94 13.99
C LEU A 4 10.99 18.65 14.13
N PRO A 5 10.56 17.52 13.55
CA PRO A 5 11.34 16.31 13.61
C PRO A 5 12.77 16.57 13.10
N ALA A 6 13.77 16.05 13.82
CA ALA A 6 15.17 16.16 13.42
C ALA A 6 15.40 15.51 12.04
N ASP A 7 14.64 14.46 11.76
CA ASP A 7 14.59 13.84 10.44
C ASP A 7 13.66 14.60 9.50
N ARG A 8 14.11 14.84 8.27
CA ARG A 8 13.31 15.38 7.18
C ARG A 8 13.58 14.67 5.87
N ILE A 9 12.51 14.43 5.12
CA ILE A 9 12.53 13.78 3.81
C ILE A 9 12.31 14.79 2.68
N SER A 10 13.02 14.57 1.57
CA SER A 10 12.86 15.38 0.37
C SER A 10 11.49 15.15 -0.28
N THR A 11 11.05 16.06 -1.16
CA THR A 11 9.81 15.89 -1.93
C THR A 11 9.82 14.58 -2.73
N SER A 12 10.97 14.21 -3.31
CA SER A 12 11.13 12.96 -4.06
C SER A 12 10.95 11.74 -3.16
N GLN A 13 11.60 11.75 -1.98
CA GLN A 13 11.48 10.68 -1.00
C GLN A 13 10.05 10.50 -0.52
N THR A 14 9.30 11.59 -0.26
CA THR A 14 7.89 11.49 0.12
C THR A 14 7.04 10.88 -1.00
N THR A 15 7.27 11.28 -2.25
CA THR A 15 6.59 10.67 -3.40
C THR A 15 6.91 9.18 -3.53
N ILE A 16 8.18 8.81 -3.39
CA ILE A 16 8.63 7.41 -3.49
C ILE A 16 8.03 6.55 -2.36
N ILE A 17 7.94 7.08 -1.13
CA ILE A 17 7.26 6.40 -0.01
C ILE A 17 5.79 6.13 -0.37
N LEU A 18 5.07 7.11 -0.92
CA LEU A 18 3.67 6.91 -1.32
C LEU A 18 3.54 5.84 -2.41
N ILE A 19 4.41 5.87 -3.42
CA ILE A 19 4.36 4.91 -4.53
C ILE A 19 4.58 3.48 -4.02
N ASN A 20 5.64 3.26 -3.24
CA ASN A 20 5.99 1.93 -2.71
C ASN A 20 4.91 1.39 -1.75
N MET A 21 4.31 2.26 -0.93
CA MET A 21 3.21 1.86 -0.02
C MET A 21 2.03 1.27 -0.78
N MET A 22 1.75 1.78 -1.99
CA MET A 22 0.65 1.30 -2.81
C MET A 22 1.07 0.07 -3.61
N LEU A 23 2.21 0.12 -4.31
CA LEU A 23 2.63 -0.86 -5.32
C LEU A 23 2.84 -2.30 -4.84
N ALA A 24 2.99 -2.53 -3.52
CA ALA A 24 3.15 -3.84 -2.89
C ALA A 24 2.00 -4.81 -3.20
N ALA A 25 1.26 -5.33 -2.21
CA ALA A 25 0.24 -6.37 -2.43
C ALA A 25 -0.73 -6.08 -3.60
N GLY A 26 -1.01 -4.81 -3.90
CA GLY A 26 -1.92 -4.38 -4.95
C GLY A 26 -1.52 -4.84 -6.36
N ILE A 27 -0.26 -4.75 -6.81
CA ILE A 27 0.06 -5.01 -8.22
C ILE A 27 -0.18 -6.47 -8.63
N LEU A 28 0.05 -7.43 -7.73
CA LEU A 28 -0.15 -8.86 -8.03
C LEU A 28 -1.60 -9.31 -7.81
N THR A 29 -2.31 -8.71 -6.85
CA THR A 29 -3.66 -9.14 -6.47
C THR A 29 -4.74 -8.42 -7.24
N LEU A 30 -4.51 -7.16 -7.63
CA LEU A 30 -5.51 -6.31 -8.25
C LEU A 30 -6.11 -6.92 -9.52
N PRO A 31 -5.35 -7.56 -10.44
CA PRO A 31 -5.95 -8.18 -11.61
C PRO A 31 -7.02 -9.21 -11.26
N ARG A 32 -6.76 -10.06 -10.25
CA ARG A 32 -7.72 -11.05 -9.76
C ARG A 32 -8.90 -10.39 -9.09
N VAL A 33 -8.66 -9.50 -8.12
CA VAL A 33 -9.70 -8.85 -7.30
C VAL A 33 -10.66 -8.03 -8.16
N ALA A 34 -10.13 -7.26 -9.11
CA ALA A 34 -10.93 -6.46 -10.03
C ALA A 34 -11.78 -7.36 -10.93
N THR A 35 -11.15 -8.35 -11.57
CA THR A 35 -11.83 -9.25 -12.50
C THR A 35 -12.89 -10.11 -11.81
N GLU A 36 -12.61 -10.62 -10.60
CA GLU A 36 -13.55 -11.43 -9.81
C GLU A 36 -14.79 -10.63 -9.41
N LYS A 37 -14.62 -9.34 -9.10
CA LYS A 37 -15.73 -8.49 -8.70
C LYS A 37 -16.65 -8.13 -9.87
N MET A 38 -16.09 -7.95 -11.05
CA MET A 38 -16.80 -7.37 -12.19
C MET A 38 -17.21 -8.40 -13.25
N MET A 39 -16.51 -9.52 -13.34
CA MET A 39 -16.72 -10.57 -14.35
C MET A 39 -16.71 -10.05 -15.80
N THR A 40 -16.00 -8.94 -16.05
CA THR A 40 -15.84 -8.30 -17.37
C THR A 40 -14.37 -7.93 -17.63
N PRO A 41 -13.91 -7.93 -18.89
CA PRO A 41 -12.61 -7.34 -19.26
C PRO A 41 -12.51 -5.83 -18.99
N ASP A 42 -13.62 -5.11 -18.79
CA ASP A 42 -13.67 -3.66 -18.55
C ASP A 42 -13.17 -3.23 -17.16
N ALA A 43 -12.62 -4.16 -16.39
CA ALA A 43 -12.15 -3.95 -15.03
C ALA A 43 -11.15 -2.78 -14.89
N TRP A 44 -10.39 -2.48 -15.95
CA TRP A 44 -9.43 -1.39 -15.99
C TRP A 44 -10.06 0.00 -15.85
N ILE A 45 -11.31 0.17 -16.27
CA ILE A 45 -12.04 1.44 -16.09
C ILE A 45 -12.32 1.67 -14.60
N ALA A 46 -12.75 0.63 -13.87
CA ALA A 46 -12.97 0.73 -12.44
C ALA A 46 -11.67 1.03 -11.69
N VAL A 47 -10.53 0.45 -12.12
CA VAL A 47 -9.21 0.76 -11.56
C VAL A 47 -8.84 2.24 -11.72
N ILE A 48 -9.12 2.84 -12.88
CA ILE A 48 -8.88 4.28 -13.09
C ILE A 48 -9.78 5.10 -12.17
N VAL A 49 -11.08 4.79 -12.13
CA VAL A 49 -12.04 5.53 -11.29
C VAL A 49 -11.69 5.41 -9.80
N GLY A 50 -11.34 4.21 -9.33
CA GLY A 50 -10.89 3.95 -7.97
C GLY A 50 -9.63 4.76 -7.62
N GLY A 51 -8.66 4.83 -8.53
CA GLY A 51 -7.46 5.64 -8.35
C GLY A 51 -7.75 7.14 -8.28
N LEU A 52 -8.67 7.65 -9.10
CA LEU A 52 -9.12 9.05 -9.03
C LEU A 52 -9.83 9.37 -7.71
N ILE A 53 -10.67 8.46 -7.20
CA ILE A 53 -11.32 8.62 -5.89
C ILE A 53 -10.27 8.67 -4.78
N SER A 54 -9.30 7.74 -4.78
CA SER A 54 -8.19 7.74 -3.83
C SER A 54 -7.38 9.02 -3.89
N MET A 55 -7.16 9.57 -5.09
CA MET A 55 -6.48 10.85 -5.29
C MET A 55 -7.25 12.02 -4.67
N VAL A 56 -8.58 12.07 -4.83
CA VAL A 56 -9.43 13.09 -4.19
C VAL A 56 -9.37 12.98 -2.67
N ILE A 57 -9.46 11.78 -2.10
CA ILE A 57 -9.37 11.56 -0.65
C ILE A 57 -8.01 12.02 -0.12
N ALA A 58 -6.93 11.68 -0.80
CA ALA A 58 -5.58 12.09 -0.40
C ALA A 58 -5.37 13.61 -0.50
N LEU A 59 -5.99 14.28 -1.48
CA LEU A 59 -5.98 15.75 -1.55
C LEU A 59 -6.73 16.40 -0.37
N ILE A 60 -7.82 15.78 0.10
CA ILE A 60 -8.52 16.22 1.32
C ILE A 60 -7.60 16.09 2.54
N MET A 61 -6.85 14.99 2.66
CA MET A 61 -5.85 14.81 3.72
C MET A 61 -4.75 15.86 3.67
N VAL A 62 -4.18 16.13 2.49
CA VAL A 62 -3.17 17.19 2.33
C VAL A 62 -3.73 18.53 2.77
N LYS A 63 -4.95 18.87 2.34
CA LYS A 63 -5.61 20.12 2.74
C LYS A 63 -5.82 20.20 4.26
N LEU A 64 -6.09 19.09 4.92
CA LEU A 64 -6.16 19.02 6.39
C LEU A 64 -4.79 19.25 7.04
N CYS A 65 -3.74 18.63 6.52
CA CYS A 65 -2.38 18.83 7.01
C CYS A 65 -1.87 20.27 6.79
N GLU A 66 -2.19 20.89 5.64
CA GLU A 66 -1.86 22.29 5.32
C GLU A 66 -2.42 23.28 6.36
N GLN A 67 -3.52 22.95 7.04
CA GLN A 67 -4.07 23.80 8.10
C GLN A 67 -3.25 23.75 9.40
N TYR A 68 -2.43 22.72 9.60
CA TYR A 68 -1.68 22.47 10.83
C TYR A 68 -0.23 22.05 10.53
N PRO A 69 0.56 22.87 9.82
CA PRO A 69 1.87 22.48 9.27
C PRO A 69 2.91 22.07 10.34
N ASP A 70 2.81 22.65 11.53
CA ASP A 70 3.73 22.42 12.65
C ASP A 70 3.25 21.35 13.63
N LYS A 71 2.14 20.65 13.32
CA LYS A 71 1.56 19.62 14.18
C LYS A 71 1.45 18.31 13.44
N THR A 72 1.68 17.25 14.17
CA THR A 72 1.47 15.88 13.68
C THR A 72 -0.02 15.57 13.63
N PHE A 73 -0.43 14.54 12.87
CA PHE A 73 -1.80 14.02 12.89
C PHE A 73 -2.31 13.77 14.32
N TYR A 74 -1.49 13.13 15.15
CA TYR A 74 -1.81 12.79 16.54
C TYR A 74 -1.99 14.02 17.44
N GLN A 75 -1.38 15.15 17.08
CA GLN A 75 -1.49 16.41 17.81
C GLN A 75 -2.68 17.24 17.32
N TYR A 76 -2.79 17.50 16.02
CA TYR A 76 -3.85 18.38 15.52
C TYR A 76 -5.23 17.74 15.62
N ASN A 77 -5.36 16.41 15.56
CA ASN A 77 -6.68 15.79 15.75
C ASN A 77 -7.22 16.06 17.17
N GLN A 78 -6.37 16.09 18.19
CA GLN A 78 -6.74 16.43 19.57
C GLN A 78 -7.09 17.92 19.69
N VAL A 79 -6.45 18.78 18.89
CA VAL A 79 -6.79 20.19 18.79
C VAL A 79 -8.16 20.40 18.14
N ILE A 80 -8.59 19.55 17.21
CA ILE A 80 -9.88 19.69 16.53
C ILE A 80 -11.03 19.15 17.37
N VAL A 81 -10.93 17.89 17.83
CA VAL A 81 -12.04 17.16 18.49
C VAL A 81 -11.87 16.98 20.00
N GLY A 82 -10.81 17.53 20.59
CA GLY A 82 -10.48 17.36 22.00
C GLY A 82 -9.64 16.12 22.28
N LYS A 83 -9.06 16.06 23.49
CA LYS A 83 -8.05 15.06 23.87
C LYS A 83 -8.59 13.61 23.83
N THR A 84 -9.79 13.37 24.34
CA THR A 84 -10.37 12.03 24.43
C THR A 84 -10.67 11.44 23.05
N LEU A 85 -11.50 12.14 22.25
CA LEU A 85 -11.85 11.69 20.90
C LEU A 85 -10.63 11.66 19.97
N GLY A 86 -9.74 12.65 20.06
CA GLY A 86 -8.50 12.67 19.28
C GLY A 86 -7.58 11.49 19.61
N SER A 87 -7.52 11.06 20.88
CA SER A 87 -6.75 9.87 21.27
C SER A 87 -7.37 8.58 20.71
N ILE A 88 -8.70 8.47 20.70
CA ILE A 88 -9.41 7.31 20.10
C ILE A 88 -9.11 7.23 18.59
N ILE A 89 -9.23 8.35 17.87
CA ILE A 89 -8.91 8.43 16.43
C ILE A 89 -7.44 8.08 16.19
N SER A 90 -6.54 8.60 17.02
CA SER A 90 -5.11 8.32 16.95
C SER A 90 -4.80 6.83 17.09
N LEU A 91 -5.41 6.16 18.08
CA LEU A 91 -5.26 4.73 18.30
C LEU A 91 -5.88 3.90 17.17
N ALA A 92 -6.99 4.34 16.57
CA ALA A 92 -7.58 3.66 15.41
C ALA A 92 -6.63 3.69 14.19
N VAL A 93 -5.96 4.81 13.94
CA VAL A 93 -4.95 4.93 12.88
C VAL A 93 -3.72 4.07 13.18
N VAL A 94 -3.24 4.06 14.44
CA VAL A 94 -2.15 3.14 14.86
C VAL A 94 -2.55 1.69 14.65
N PHE A 95 -3.77 1.32 15.03
CA PHE A 95 -4.28 -0.03 14.89
C PHE A 95 -4.39 -0.43 13.41
N TYR A 96 -4.82 0.46 12.53
CA TYR A 96 -4.81 0.23 11.08
C TYR A 96 -3.41 -0.12 10.56
N PHE A 97 -2.41 0.72 10.82
CA PHE A 97 -1.04 0.47 10.34
C PHE A 97 -0.41 -0.77 10.99
N LEU A 98 -0.82 -1.13 12.20
CA LEU A 98 -0.38 -2.37 12.87
C LEU A 98 -0.90 -3.60 12.13
N LEU A 99 -2.19 -3.58 11.76
CA LEU A 99 -2.80 -4.65 10.98
C LEU A 99 -2.20 -4.73 9.57
N LEU A 100 -1.96 -3.59 8.93
CA LEU A 100 -1.32 -3.54 7.62
C LEU A 100 0.10 -4.12 7.67
N ALA A 101 0.91 -3.74 8.65
CA ALA A 101 2.24 -4.32 8.85
C ALA A 101 2.20 -5.85 9.04
N ALA A 102 1.25 -6.36 9.82
CA ALA A 102 1.08 -7.79 10.05
C ALA A 102 0.56 -8.55 8.82
N LEU A 103 -0.33 -7.92 8.04
CA LEU A 103 -0.81 -8.45 6.77
C LEU A 103 0.36 -8.67 5.80
N GLU A 104 1.20 -7.65 5.61
CA GLU A 104 2.36 -7.71 4.73
C GLU A 104 3.34 -8.82 5.15
N VAL A 105 3.64 -8.94 6.44
CA VAL A 105 4.46 -10.03 6.98
C VAL A 105 3.88 -11.41 6.64
N ARG A 106 2.55 -11.58 6.77
CA ARG A 106 1.91 -12.85 6.44
C ARG A 106 1.86 -13.13 4.94
N VAL A 107 1.58 -12.12 4.12
CA VAL A 107 1.60 -12.24 2.64
C VAL A 107 3.00 -12.66 2.16
N MET A 108 4.05 -12.02 2.69
CA MET A 108 5.43 -12.39 2.38
C MET A 108 5.74 -13.83 2.77
N ALA A 109 5.34 -14.26 3.96
CA ALA A 109 5.63 -15.60 4.45
C ALA A 109 4.93 -16.69 3.62
N GLU A 110 3.66 -16.49 3.25
CA GLU A 110 2.92 -17.41 2.38
C GLU A 110 3.53 -17.49 0.98
N THR A 111 3.77 -16.34 0.34
CA THR A 111 4.33 -16.31 -1.01
C THR A 111 5.74 -16.90 -1.07
N THR A 112 6.59 -16.55 -0.11
CA THR A 112 7.95 -17.10 0.00
C THR A 112 7.94 -18.60 0.27
N GLY A 113 7.10 -19.05 1.21
CA GLY A 113 6.95 -20.48 1.53
C GLY A 113 6.44 -21.30 0.35
N LEU A 114 5.51 -20.75 -0.44
CA LEU A 114 4.95 -21.43 -1.62
C LEU A 114 5.92 -21.47 -2.80
N PHE A 115 6.68 -20.41 -3.04
CA PHE A 115 7.43 -20.26 -4.29
C PHE A 115 8.95 -20.43 -4.16
N LEU A 116 9.53 -20.21 -2.97
CA LEU A 116 10.98 -20.25 -2.76
C LEU A 116 11.41 -21.30 -1.73
N LEU A 117 10.68 -21.40 -0.61
CA LEU A 117 11.10 -22.13 0.59
C LEU A 117 10.09 -23.19 1.02
N GLN A 118 9.61 -24.00 0.07
CA GLN A 118 8.63 -25.06 0.34
C GLN A 118 9.12 -26.01 1.45
N GLY A 119 8.25 -26.30 2.40
CA GLY A 119 8.57 -27.13 3.57
C GLY A 119 9.29 -26.40 4.72
N THR A 120 9.67 -25.13 4.55
CA THR A 120 10.27 -24.34 5.63
C THR A 120 9.19 -23.87 6.62
N PRO A 121 9.38 -24.03 7.93
CA PRO A 121 8.44 -23.52 8.93
C PRO A 121 8.24 -22.00 8.81
N ILE A 122 6.99 -21.55 8.86
CA ILE A 122 6.63 -20.14 8.63
C ILE A 122 7.35 -19.15 9.56
N TRP A 123 7.61 -19.55 10.82
CA TRP A 123 8.31 -18.71 11.79
C TRP A 123 9.75 -18.41 11.36
N ALA A 124 10.41 -19.35 10.66
CA ALA A 124 11.78 -19.20 10.19
C ALA A 124 11.88 -18.23 9.00
N ILE A 125 10.77 -18.02 8.29
CA ILE A 125 10.65 -17.03 7.21
C ILE A 125 10.32 -15.64 7.81
N ILE A 126 9.37 -15.59 8.75
CA ILE A 126 8.91 -14.32 9.32
C ILE A 126 9.97 -13.64 10.19
N MET A 127 10.68 -14.40 11.02
CA MET A 127 11.62 -13.80 11.99
C MET A 127 12.68 -12.94 11.29
N PRO A 128 13.49 -13.44 10.35
CA PRO A 128 14.48 -12.60 9.66
C PRO A 128 13.87 -11.34 9.05
N PHE A 129 12.70 -11.45 8.42
CA PHE A 129 12.03 -10.34 7.78
C PHE A 129 11.66 -9.21 8.76
N ILE A 130 11.04 -9.55 9.90
CA ILE A 130 10.64 -8.54 10.89
C ILE A 130 11.86 -7.95 11.62
N TRP A 131 12.90 -8.75 11.87
CA TRP A 131 14.13 -8.29 12.52
C TRP A 131 14.90 -7.30 11.63
N ILE A 132 14.97 -7.54 10.32
CA ILE A 132 15.58 -6.61 9.36
C ILE A 132 14.77 -5.31 9.29
N GLY A 133 13.43 -5.38 9.31
CA GLY A 133 12.58 -4.18 9.35
C GLY A 133 12.75 -3.37 10.63
N LEU A 134 12.86 -4.04 11.79
CA LEU A 134 13.20 -3.39 13.05
C LEU A 134 14.56 -2.66 12.96
N TYR A 135 15.60 -3.35 12.48
CA TYR A 135 16.93 -2.77 12.33
C TYR A 135 16.90 -1.50 11.47
N LEU A 136 16.21 -1.53 10.33
CA LEU A 136 16.10 -0.37 9.44
C LEU A 136 15.34 0.78 10.09
N THR A 137 14.21 0.50 10.75
CA THR A 137 13.35 1.54 11.34
C THR A 137 13.94 2.19 12.58
N LEU A 138 14.88 1.53 13.27
CA LEU A 138 15.73 2.17 14.29
C LEU A 138 16.58 3.33 13.72
N GLY A 139 16.86 3.32 12.41
CA GLY A 139 17.52 4.41 11.69
C GLY A 139 16.60 5.59 11.31
N GLY A 140 15.32 5.56 11.70
CA GLY A 140 14.36 6.63 11.44
C GLY A 140 13.84 6.68 10.00
N ILE A 141 13.02 7.70 9.70
CA ILE A 141 12.38 7.82 8.37
C ILE A 141 13.39 8.06 7.24
N ASN A 142 14.54 8.66 7.54
CA ASN A 142 15.60 8.90 6.57
C ASN A 142 16.28 7.61 6.10
N ALA A 143 16.41 6.60 6.97
CA ALA A 143 16.91 5.28 6.57
C ALA A 143 15.88 4.56 5.70
N VAL A 144 14.61 4.59 6.10
CA VAL A 144 13.50 4.03 5.32
C VAL A 144 13.43 4.67 3.93
N ALA A 145 13.41 6.00 3.84
CA ALA A 145 13.33 6.72 2.58
C ALA A 145 14.48 6.37 1.61
N ARG A 146 15.72 6.28 2.11
CA ARG A 146 16.89 5.90 1.29
C ARG A 146 16.78 4.48 0.74
N LEU A 147 16.24 3.54 1.51
CA LEU A 147 16.00 2.19 1.00
C LEU A 147 14.94 2.21 -0.11
N LEU A 148 13.84 2.95 0.08
CA LEU A 148 12.78 3.02 -0.94
C LEU A 148 13.24 3.71 -2.23
N GLU A 149 14.19 4.65 -2.15
CA GLU A 149 14.85 5.23 -3.32
C GLU A 149 15.65 4.21 -4.13
N ILE A 150 16.14 3.14 -3.50
CA ILE A 150 16.83 2.03 -4.18
C ILE A 150 15.83 1.03 -4.75
N ILE A 151 14.77 0.71 -3.99
CA ILE A 151 13.74 -0.26 -4.40
C ILE A 151 12.96 0.26 -5.61
N PHE A 152 12.56 1.53 -5.61
CA PHE A 152 11.66 2.07 -6.63
C PHE A 152 12.17 1.92 -8.09
N PRO A 153 13.42 2.29 -8.45
CA PRO A 153 13.94 2.07 -9.81
C PRO A 153 13.95 0.60 -10.24
N ILE A 154 14.24 -0.32 -9.30
CA ILE A 154 14.23 -1.77 -9.56
C ILE A 154 12.80 -2.20 -9.92
N THR A 155 11.81 -1.72 -9.17
CA THR A 155 10.39 -1.99 -9.41
C THR A 155 9.91 -1.42 -10.75
N VAL A 156 10.34 -0.21 -11.12
CA VAL A 156 10.03 0.37 -12.43
C VAL A 156 10.63 -0.45 -13.57
N LEU A 157 11.91 -0.82 -13.47
CA LEU A 157 12.57 -1.67 -14.48
C LEU A 157 11.85 -3.00 -14.64
N PHE A 158 11.49 -3.61 -13.51
CA PHE A 158 10.76 -4.85 -13.49
C PHE A 158 9.38 -4.72 -14.16
N PHE A 159 8.64 -3.68 -13.82
CA PHE A 159 7.35 -3.38 -14.42
C PHE A 159 7.43 -3.28 -15.95
N ILE A 160 8.45 -2.58 -16.45
CA ILE A 160 8.72 -2.43 -17.88
C ILE A 160 8.92 -3.82 -18.54
N VAL A 161 9.69 -4.70 -17.91
CA VAL A 161 9.91 -6.08 -18.41
C VAL A 161 8.58 -6.85 -18.47
N VAL A 162 7.74 -6.77 -17.43
CA VAL A 162 6.44 -7.47 -17.42
C VAL A 162 5.55 -7.01 -18.56
N VAL A 163 5.45 -5.70 -18.79
CA VAL A 163 4.66 -5.14 -19.90
C VAL A 163 5.20 -5.62 -21.24
N PHE A 164 6.52 -5.59 -21.45
CA PHE A 164 7.12 -6.05 -22.71
C PHE A 164 6.93 -7.54 -22.98
N LEU A 165 7.02 -8.39 -21.95
CA LEU A 165 6.68 -9.81 -22.08
C LEU A 165 5.18 -9.97 -22.38
N GLY A 166 4.34 -9.22 -21.67
CA GLY A 166 2.90 -9.03 -21.89
C GLY A 166 2.49 -8.94 -23.34
N LEU A 167 3.11 -8.02 -24.06
CA LEU A 167 2.77 -7.67 -25.43
C LEU A 167 2.98 -8.83 -26.43
N LYS A 168 3.75 -9.87 -26.10
CA LYS A 168 4.02 -10.98 -27.02
C LYS A 168 2.85 -11.96 -27.19
N ILE A 169 2.06 -12.18 -26.14
CA ILE A 169 0.88 -13.07 -26.17
C ILE A 169 -0.43 -12.29 -25.99
N PHE A 170 -0.37 -10.96 -26.08
CA PHE A 170 -1.52 -10.12 -25.88
C PHE A 170 -2.51 -10.28 -27.04
N GLU A 171 -3.72 -10.72 -26.72
CA GLU A 171 -4.82 -10.81 -27.68
C GLU A 171 -5.84 -9.72 -27.39
N LEU A 172 -6.02 -8.78 -28.33
CA LEU A 172 -6.91 -7.64 -28.16
C LEU A 172 -8.38 -8.06 -27.99
N ASP A 173 -8.76 -9.21 -28.56
CA ASP A 173 -10.12 -9.74 -28.47
C ASP A 173 -10.50 -10.16 -27.04
N ASN A 174 -9.52 -10.47 -26.18
CA ASN A 174 -9.75 -10.71 -24.75
C ASN A 174 -10.23 -9.46 -23.99
N LEU A 175 -10.07 -8.26 -24.58
CA LEU A 175 -10.56 -6.99 -24.02
C LEU A 175 -11.87 -6.53 -24.67
N ARG A 176 -12.41 -7.30 -25.62
CA ARG A 176 -13.61 -6.95 -26.38
C ARG A 176 -14.77 -7.89 -26.05
N PRO A 177 -16.02 -7.41 -26.21
CA PRO A 177 -16.40 -6.01 -26.45
C PRO A 177 -16.20 -5.14 -25.21
N VAL A 178 -15.72 -3.90 -25.41
CA VAL A 178 -15.62 -2.90 -24.34
C VAL A 178 -17.01 -2.41 -23.96
N LEU A 179 -17.31 -2.38 -22.66
CA LEU A 179 -18.64 -2.08 -22.10
C LEU A 179 -19.73 -3.06 -22.55
N GLY A 180 -19.38 -4.31 -22.87
CA GLY A 180 -20.34 -5.32 -23.30
C GLY A 180 -21.46 -5.61 -22.30
N MET A 181 -21.18 -5.44 -21.00
CA MET A 181 -22.17 -5.56 -19.91
C MET A 181 -22.66 -4.20 -19.37
N GLY A 182 -22.38 -3.12 -20.09
CA GLY A 182 -22.69 -1.75 -19.68
C GLY A 182 -21.85 -1.25 -18.50
N ILE A 183 -22.26 -0.13 -17.91
CA ILE A 183 -21.49 0.57 -16.86
C ILE A 183 -21.70 -0.01 -15.45
N LYS A 184 -22.75 -0.81 -15.24
CA LYS A 184 -23.13 -1.29 -13.90
C LYS A 184 -22.02 -2.12 -13.23
N PRO A 185 -21.40 -3.12 -13.91
CA PRO A 185 -20.31 -3.88 -13.29
C PRO A 185 -19.12 -2.99 -12.89
N ILE A 186 -18.83 -1.95 -13.69
CA ILE A 186 -17.76 -0.99 -13.40
C ILE A 186 -18.06 -0.25 -12.09
N ILE A 187 -19.27 0.31 -11.95
CA ILE A 187 -19.69 1.02 -10.74
C ILE A 187 -19.60 0.10 -9.51
N ASP A 188 -20.06 -1.14 -9.64
CA ASP A 188 -20.03 -2.13 -8.55
C ASP A 188 -18.60 -2.59 -8.20
N GLY A 189 -17.66 -2.46 -9.15
CA GLY A 189 -16.24 -2.77 -8.99
C GLY A 189 -15.38 -1.63 -8.44
N VAL A 190 -15.84 -0.37 -8.50
CA VAL A 190 -15.10 0.80 -8.00
C VAL A 190 -14.70 0.64 -6.53
N PRO A 191 -15.57 0.21 -5.59
CA PRO A 191 -15.15 0.02 -4.20
C PRO A 191 -13.99 -0.97 -4.07
N ALA A 192 -14.05 -2.12 -4.74
CA ALA A 192 -13.01 -3.14 -4.65
C ALA A 192 -11.66 -2.65 -5.21
N THR A 193 -11.68 -1.89 -6.29
CA THR A 193 -10.47 -1.34 -6.91
C THR A 193 -9.90 -0.14 -6.14
N ALA A 194 -10.74 0.73 -5.58
CA ALA A 194 -10.30 1.83 -4.71
C ALA A 194 -9.56 1.33 -3.47
N LEU A 195 -10.00 0.20 -2.90
CA LEU A 195 -9.33 -0.45 -1.77
C LEU A 195 -7.90 -0.88 -2.08
N SER A 196 -7.60 -1.27 -3.32
CA SER A 196 -6.24 -1.66 -3.75
C SER A 196 -5.25 -0.49 -3.82
N TYR A 197 -5.74 0.75 -3.73
CA TYR A 197 -4.91 1.95 -3.61
C TYR A 197 -4.62 2.32 -2.15
N SER A 198 -5.00 1.51 -1.16
CA SER A 198 -4.59 1.74 0.23
C SER A 198 -3.07 1.93 0.32
N GLY A 199 -2.63 2.82 1.20
CA GLY A 199 -1.24 3.25 1.32
C GLY A 199 -1.09 4.77 1.20
N TYR A 200 -1.99 5.46 0.49
CA TYR A 200 -1.94 6.93 0.37
C TYR A 200 -2.15 7.66 1.71
N GLU A 201 -2.88 7.03 2.65
CA GLU A 201 -3.19 7.58 3.97
C GLU A 201 -1.95 7.86 4.83
N ILE A 202 -0.81 7.24 4.51
CA ILE A 202 0.46 7.51 5.17
C ILE A 202 0.86 8.99 5.12
N ILE A 203 0.34 9.74 4.13
CA ILE A 203 0.56 11.18 4.01
C ILE A 203 0.21 11.92 5.31
N LEU A 204 -0.81 11.47 6.05
CA LEU A 204 -1.20 12.08 7.34
C LEU A 204 -0.08 12.01 8.38
N ILE A 205 0.79 11.02 8.28
CA ILE A 205 1.92 10.80 9.19
C ILE A 205 3.19 11.43 8.65
N ILE A 206 3.52 11.20 7.37
CA ILE A 206 4.80 11.63 6.81
C ILE A 206 4.83 13.12 6.42
N TYR A 207 3.68 13.79 6.31
CA TYR A 207 3.60 15.22 5.97
C TYR A 207 4.49 16.10 6.86
N MET A 208 4.51 15.86 8.18
CA MET A 208 5.32 16.64 9.12
C MET A 208 6.84 16.50 8.90
N PHE A 209 7.28 15.45 8.20
CA PHE A 209 8.68 15.20 7.89
C PHE A 209 9.10 15.80 6.55
N MET A 210 8.17 16.32 5.75
CA MET A 210 8.48 16.91 4.45
C MET A 210 9.32 18.18 4.61
N GLN A 211 10.41 18.28 3.85
CA GLN A 211 11.18 19.51 3.75
C GLN A 211 10.36 20.66 3.15
N ASN A 212 9.57 20.34 2.11
CA ASN A 212 8.81 21.28 1.29
C ASN A 212 7.31 20.91 1.31
N GLN A 213 6.63 21.26 2.41
CA GLN A 213 5.22 20.92 2.64
C GLN A 213 4.28 21.54 1.58
N GLU A 214 4.65 22.66 0.98
CA GLU A 214 3.91 23.32 -0.10
C GLU A 214 3.78 22.46 -1.37
N LYS A 215 4.66 21.46 -1.52
CA LYS A 215 4.62 20.50 -2.64
C LYS A 215 3.76 19.27 -2.33
N ALA A 216 3.11 19.18 -1.17
CA ALA A 216 2.33 18.00 -0.76
C ALA A 216 1.23 17.60 -1.75
N LYS A 217 0.55 18.57 -2.39
CA LYS A 217 -0.42 18.27 -3.46
C LYS A 217 0.23 17.57 -4.64
N LYS A 218 1.36 18.09 -5.14
CA LYS A 218 2.12 17.47 -6.22
C LYS A 218 2.62 16.08 -5.83
N VAL A 219 3.08 15.92 -4.59
CA VAL A 219 3.54 14.64 -4.05
C VAL A 219 2.44 13.59 -4.11
N VAL A 220 1.22 13.91 -3.68
CA VAL A 220 0.08 12.99 -3.72
C VAL A 220 -0.40 12.71 -5.15
N LEU A 221 -0.47 13.73 -6.01
CA LEU A 221 -0.88 13.57 -7.41
C LEU A 221 0.06 12.60 -8.16
N ILE A 222 1.39 12.79 -8.01
CA ILE A 222 2.37 11.90 -8.63
C ILE A 222 2.40 10.54 -7.91
N GLY A 223 2.36 10.57 -6.57
CA GLY A 223 2.46 9.39 -5.73
C GLY A 223 1.34 8.37 -5.96
N ILE A 224 0.14 8.85 -6.33
CA ILE A 224 -0.99 8.00 -6.71
C ILE A 224 -1.05 7.78 -8.23
N GLY A 225 -0.67 8.79 -9.02
CA GLY A 225 -0.68 8.72 -10.49
C GLY A 225 0.24 7.62 -11.05
N VAL A 226 1.42 7.41 -10.45
CA VAL A 226 2.34 6.35 -10.88
C VAL A 226 1.74 4.94 -10.64
N PRO A 227 1.29 4.58 -9.41
CA PRO A 227 0.55 3.35 -9.18
C PRO A 227 -0.69 3.19 -10.06
N LEU A 228 -1.45 4.27 -10.32
CA LEU A 228 -2.61 4.22 -11.21
C LEU A 228 -2.22 3.76 -12.62
N ILE A 229 -1.17 4.34 -13.20
CA ILE A 229 -0.65 3.91 -14.50
C ILE A 229 -0.21 2.44 -14.44
N PHE A 230 0.51 2.05 -13.40
CA PHE A 230 1.05 0.70 -13.28
C PHE A 230 -0.08 -0.33 -13.17
N TYR A 231 -1.07 -0.06 -12.33
CA TYR A 231 -2.22 -0.91 -12.10
C TYR A 231 -3.10 -1.08 -13.34
N THR A 232 -3.42 0.02 -14.01
CA THR A 232 -4.20 -0.04 -15.24
C THR A 232 -3.48 -0.83 -16.32
N LEU A 233 -2.19 -0.55 -16.54
CA LEU A 233 -1.40 -1.26 -17.56
C LEU A 233 -1.23 -2.74 -17.23
N THR A 234 -0.90 -3.10 -15.99
CA THR A 234 -0.82 -4.51 -15.58
C THR A 234 -2.14 -5.23 -15.81
N LEU A 235 -3.27 -4.66 -15.38
CA LEU A 235 -4.56 -5.30 -15.54
C LEU A 235 -4.91 -5.49 -17.02
N VAL A 236 -4.70 -4.47 -17.86
CA VAL A 236 -4.92 -4.55 -19.31
C VAL A 236 -4.06 -5.65 -19.93
N VAL A 237 -2.75 -5.67 -19.65
CA VAL A 237 -1.82 -6.68 -20.16
C VAL A 237 -2.20 -8.08 -19.72
N ILE A 238 -2.52 -8.26 -18.44
CA ILE A 238 -2.81 -9.59 -17.87
C ILE A 238 -4.15 -10.13 -18.36
N VAL A 239 -5.20 -9.31 -18.43
CA VAL A 239 -6.50 -9.75 -18.99
C VAL A 239 -6.36 -9.99 -20.49
N GLY A 240 -5.64 -9.13 -21.22
CA GLY A 240 -5.38 -9.33 -22.66
C GLY A 240 -4.58 -10.60 -22.95
N ALA A 241 -3.67 -10.99 -22.06
CA ALA A 241 -2.85 -12.20 -22.21
C ALA A 241 -3.52 -13.49 -21.72
N LEU A 242 -4.33 -13.44 -20.66
CA LEU A 242 -4.90 -14.63 -20.01
C LEU A 242 -6.41 -14.80 -20.22
N SER A 243 -7.12 -13.80 -20.75
CA SER A 243 -8.59 -13.66 -20.69
C SER A 243 -9.14 -13.52 -19.25
N VAL A 244 -10.41 -13.14 -19.12
CA VAL A 244 -11.11 -13.05 -17.83
C VAL A 244 -11.08 -14.40 -17.10
N GLU A 245 -11.40 -15.50 -17.77
CA GLU A 245 -11.44 -16.83 -17.15
C GLU A 245 -10.04 -17.29 -16.71
N GLY A 246 -9.02 -17.05 -17.53
CA GLY A 246 -7.64 -17.40 -17.17
C GLY A 246 -7.15 -16.60 -15.96
N VAL A 247 -7.48 -15.32 -15.84
CA VAL A 247 -7.17 -14.52 -14.64
C VAL A 247 -7.82 -15.12 -13.39
N LEU A 248 -9.10 -15.50 -13.47
CA LEU A 248 -9.85 -16.04 -12.32
C LEU A 248 -9.35 -17.43 -11.89
N SER A 249 -8.80 -18.21 -12.83
CA SER A 249 -8.21 -19.52 -12.53
C SER A 249 -6.93 -19.46 -11.69
N GLN A 250 -6.28 -18.29 -11.58
CA GLN A 250 -4.97 -18.14 -10.96
C GLN A 250 -5.03 -17.34 -9.66
N THR A 251 -4.45 -17.84 -8.57
CA THR A 251 -4.34 -17.10 -7.29
C THR A 251 -3.53 -15.84 -7.41
N TRP A 252 -2.44 -15.90 -8.19
CA TRP A 252 -1.51 -14.80 -8.42
C TRP A 252 -1.31 -14.61 -9.93
N PRO A 253 -2.28 -14.03 -10.66
CA PRO A 253 -2.28 -14.02 -12.13
C PRO A 253 -1.01 -13.44 -12.73
N VAL A 254 -0.47 -12.37 -12.13
CA VAL A 254 0.77 -11.72 -12.58
C VAL A 254 1.98 -12.66 -12.43
N LEU A 255 2.10 -13.36 -11.29
CA LEU A 255 3.21 -14.31 -11.09
C LEU A 255 3.11 -15.50 -12.04
N THR A 256 1.90 -16.07 -12.20
CA THR A 256 1.69 -17.17 -13.16
C THR A 256 2.01 -16.72 -14.58
N PHE A 257 1.57 -15.52 -14.97
CA PHE A 257 1.82 -14.95 -16.28
C PHE A 257 3.32 -14.90 -16.59
N ILE A 258 4.16 -14.38 -15.68
CA ILE A 258 5.60 -14.31 -15.94
C ILE A 258 6.27 -15.68 -15.91
N ARG A 259 5.80 -16.61 -15.07
CA ARG A 259 6.28 -18.01 -15.09
C ARG A 259 6.06 -18.72 -16.42
N GLY A 260 5.05 -18.31 -17.19
CA GLY A 260 4.83 -18.83 -18.54
C GLY A 260 5.93 -18.48 -19.55
N TYR A 261 6.84 -17.56 -19.24
CA TYR A 261 7.90 -17.06 -20.13
C TYR A 261 9.30 -17.55 -19.76
N GLU A 262 9.45 -18.77 -19.23
CA GLU A 262 10.77 -19.38 -19.04
C GLU A 262 11.51 -19.50 -20.40
N ILE A 263 12.44 -18.57 -20.66
CA ILE A 263 13.28 -18.59 -21.87
C ILE A 263 14.46 -19.54 -21.62
N THR A 264 14.41 -20.71 -22.25
CA THR A 264 15.50 -21.71 -22.22
C THR A 264 16.75 -21.14 -22.91
N GLY A 265 17.92 -21.15 -22.25
CA GLY A 265 19.21 -20.79 -22.84
C GLY A 265 19.81 -19.42 -22.47
N LEU A 266 19.18 -18.63 -21.58
CA LEU A 266 19.79 -17.46 -20.94
C LEU A 266 20.40 -17.83 -19.58
N PHE A 267 21.41 -17.10 -19.12
CA PHE A 267 22.07 -17.31 -17.80
C PHE A 267 21.08 -17.23 -16.60
N PHE A 268 19.89 -16.64 -16.81
CA PHE A 268 18.76 -16.64 -15.88
C PHE A 268 17.65 -17.56 -16.38
N GLU A 269 17.79 -18.86 -16.17
CA GLU A 269 16.77 -19.87 -16.53
C GLU A 269 15.50 -19.77 -15.68
N ARG A 270 15.55 -19.06 -14.54
CA ARG A 270 14.45 -18.85 -13.58
C ARG A 270 14.12 -17.38 -13.37
N PHE A 271 13.47 -16.76 -14.36
CA PHE A 271 12.94 -15.40 -14.25
C PHE A 271 11.95 -15.24 -13.08
N ASP A 272 11.30 -16.34 -12.66
CA ASP A 272 10.36 -16.38 -11.54
C ASP A 272 11.00 -15.98 -10.20
N SER A 273 12.26 -16.35 -9.97
CA SER A 273 12.95 -16.14 -8.70
C SER A 273 13.38 -14.68 -8.50
N LEU A 274 13.86 -14.03 -9.57
CA LEU A 274 14.19 -12.59 -9.53
C LEU A 274 12.95 -11.76 -9.19
N LEU A 275 11.81 -12.17 -9.74
CA LEU A 275 10.53 -11.52 -9.56
C LEU A 275 10.05 -11.56 -8.13
N LEU A 276 10.17 -12.73 -7.50
CA LEU A 276 9.80 -12.94 -6.12
C LEU A 276 10.69 -12.10 -5.19
N VAL A 277 11.96 -11.88 -5.52
CA VAL A 277 12.83 -10.98 -4.75
C VAL A 277 12.33 -9.54 -4.81
N ILE A 278 11.99 -9.03 -6.00
CA ILE A 278 11.45 -7.67 -6.16
C ILE A 278 10.11 -7.55 -5.43
N TRP A 279 9.29 -8.59 -5.50
CA TRP A 279 8.03 -8.65 -4.77
C TRP A 279 8.22 -8.60 -3.25
N ILE A 280 9.19 -9.37 -2.72
CA ILE A 280 9.54 -9.34 -1.30
C ILE A 280 10.05 -7.95 -0.91
N MET A 281 10.79 -7.26 -1.78
CA MET A 281 11.22 -5.87 -1.55
C MET A 281 10.03 -4.92 -1.44
N GLU A 282 9.04 -5.02 -2.33
CA GLU A 282 7.83 -4.18 -2.27
C GLU A 282 6.99 -4.45 -1.01
N ILE A 283 6.76 -5.72 -0.66
CA ILE A 283 6.10 -6.07 0.61
C ILE A 283 6.88 -5.53 1.80
N PHE A 284 8.21 -5.63 1.75
CA PHE A 284 9.08 -5.08 2.78
C PHE A 284 8.93 -3.56 2.89
N SER A 285 8.82 -2.83 1.78
CA SER A 285 8.58 -1.38 1.75
C SER A 285 7.31 -0.99 2.51
N THR A 286 6.18 -1.64 2.23
CA THR A 286 4.91 -1.34 2.93
C THR A 286 4.99 -1.74 4.41
N PHE A 287 5.63 -2.87 4.71
CA PHE A 287 5.86 -3.31 6.09
C PHE A 287 6.66 -2.28 6.90
N ILE A 288 7.83 -1.84 6.42
CA ILE A 288 8.69 -0.94 7.20
C ILE A 288 8.08 0.44 7.41
N VAL A 289 7.33 0.96 6.42
CA VAL A 289 6.65 2.25 6.54
C VAL A 289 5.47 2.15 7.50
N SER A 290 4.68 1.08 7.41
CA SER A 290 3.57 0.82 8.33
C SER A 290 4.07 0.60 9.77
N TYR A 291 5.14 -0.18 9.94
CA TYR A 291 5.77 -0.42 11.24
C TYR A 291 6.33 0.88 11.85
N PHE A 292 6.95 1.73 11.03
CA PHE A 292 7.37 3.07 11.42
C PHE A 292 6.20 3.95 11.89
N ALA A 293 5.09 3.94 11.15
CA ALA A 293 3.87 4.67 11.50
C ALA A 293 3.28 4.22 12.85
N VAL A 294 3.26 2.92 13.13
CA VAL A 294 2.77 2.37 14.41
C VAL A 294 3.63 2.86 15.57
N ALA A 295 4.94 2.66 15.48
CA ALA A 295 5.86 3.03 16.56
C ALA A 295 5.80 4.53 16.85
N MET A 296 5.77 5.37 15.81
CA MET A 296 5.63 6.81 15.97
C MET A 296 4.28 7.20 16.58
N GLY A 297 3.18 6.62 16.11
CA GLY A 297 1.86 6.94 16.63
C GLY A 297 1.71 6.58 18.10
N LEU A 298 2.19 5.40 18.51
CA LEU A 298 2.24 5.01 19.92
C LEU A 298 3.13 5.97 20.73
N ALA A 299 4.31 6.33 20.20
CA ALA A 299 5.22 7.30 20.82
C ALA A 299 4.53 8.62 21.14
N GLN A 300 3.73 9.13 20.19
CA GLN A 300 3.04 10.40 20.35
C GLN A 300 1.81 10.32 21.25
N VAL A 301 1.03 9.24 21.18
CA VAL A 301 -0.14 9.02 22.03
C VAL A 301 0.28 8.86 23.49
N PHE A 302 1.29 8.03 23.75
CA PHE A 302 1.76 7.73 25.11
C PHE A 302 2.87 8.68 25.60
N LYS A 303 3.36 9.59 24.75
CA LYS A 303 4.43 10.56 25.05
C LYS A 303 5.70 9.88 25.59
N LYS A 304 6.14 8.82 24.92
CA LYS A 304 7.38 8.08 25.23
C LYS A 304 8.29 8.03 24.01
N ASP A 305 9.53 7.60 24.21
CA ASP A 305 10.50 7.43 23.13
C ASP A 305 10.02 6.38 22.12
N THR A 306 10.13 6.69 20.82
CA THR A 306 9.74 5.81 19.72
C THR A 306 10.50 4.48 19.74
N LYS A 307 11.75 4.45 20.24
CA LYS A 307 12.56 3.23 20.37
C LYS A 307 11.89 2.15 21.20
N ILE A 308 11.20 2.52 22.28
CA ILE A 308 10.47 1.57 23.13
C ILE A 308 9.38 0.86 22.31
N PHE A 309 8.71 1.61 21.44
CA PHE A 309 7.63 1.07 20.62
C PHE A 309 8.10 0.27 19.43
N TYR A 310 9.27 0.57 18.84
CA TYR A 310 9.87 -0.34 17.86
C TYR A 310 10.00 -1.75 18.47
N TRP A 311 10.71 -1.89 19.59
CA TRP A 311 10.85 -3.20 20.23
C TRP A 311 9.52 -3.81 20.70
N GLY A 312 8.62 -3.02 21.29
CA GLY A 312 7.34 -3.51 21.82
C GLY A 312 6.33 -3.96 20.75
N VAL A 313 6.36 -3.37 19.56
CA VAL A 313 5.42 -3.68 18.47
C VAL A 313 5.81 -4.96 17.73
N LEU A 314 7.10 -5.32 17.71
CA LEU A 314 7.61 -6.49 17.00
C LEU A 314 6.86 -7.81 17.34
N PRO A 315 6.72 -8.23 18.62
CA PRO A 315 5.98 -9.44 18.96
C PRO A 315 4.49 -9.35 18.62
N VAL A 316 3.90 -8.15 18.69
CA VAL A 316 2.48 -7.94 18.36
C VAL A 316 2.23 -8.16 16.87
N VAL A 317 3.11 -7.63 16.00
CA VAL A 317 3.06 -7.87 14.55
C VAL A 317 3.16 -9.36 14.25
N TYR A 318 4.11 -10.07 14.88
CA TYR A 318 4.26 -11.52 14.71
C TYR A 318 2.98 -12.28 15.08
N LEU A 319 2.39 -11.98 16.26
CA LEU A 319 1.18 -12.66 16.72
C LEU A 319 -0.01 -12.41 15.79
N ILE A 320 -0.19 -11.18 15.30
CA ILE A 320 -1.27 -10.86 14.35
C ILE A 320 -1.04 -11.58 13.02
N ALA A 321 0.20 -11.61 12.51
CA ALA A 321 0.55 -12.30 11.27
C ALA A 321 0.32 -13.82 11.33
N MET A 322 0.33 -14.41 12.53
CA MET A 322 0.01 -15.82 12.75
C MET A 322 -1.50 -16.11 12.77
N THR A 323 -2.38 -15.09 12.82
CA THR A 323 -3.83 -15.30 12.93
C THR A 323 -4.48 -15.94 11.69
N PRO A 324 -4.12 -15.59 10.43
CA PRO A 324 -4.68 -16.27 9.27
C PRO A 324 -4.09 -17.68 9.18
N LYS A 325 -4.94 -18.71 9.07
CA LYS A 325 -4.52 -20.11 9.04
C LYS A 325 -4.25 -20.62 7.62
N ASN A 326 -4.83 -19.96 6.62
CA ASN A 326 -4.71 -20.31 5.20
C ASN A 326 -4.91 -19.08 4.31
N ILE A 327 -4.68 -19.26 3.01
CA ILE A 327 -4.76 -18.17 2.03
C ILE A 327 -6.14 -17.50 1.93
N ASN A 328 -7.24 -18.25 2.10
CA ASN A 328 -8.59 -17.69 2.10
C ASN A 328 -8.82 -16.78 3.31
N SER A 329 -8.37 -17.21 4.50
CA SER A 329 -8.43 -16.38 5.71
C SER A 329 -7.53 -15.14 5.59
N LEU A 330 -6.42 -15.24 4.87
CA LEU A 330 -5.53 -14.11 4.60
C LEU A 330 -6.20 -13.07 3.69
N PHE A 331 -6.83 -13.49 2.59
CA PHE A 331 -7.58 -12.59 1.72
C PHE A 331 -8.77 -11.94 2.45
N ALA A 332 -9.48 -12.71 3.28
CA ALA A 332 -10.56 -12.16 4.11
C ALA A 332 -10.03 -11.11 5.11
N PHE A 333 -8.89 -11.38 5.73
CA PHE A 333 -8.21 -10.45 6.64
C PHE A 333 -7.79 -9.16 5.92
N GLY A 334 -7.13 -9.27 4.76
CA GLY A 334 -6.76 -8.11 3.93
C GLY A 334 -7.97 -7.30 3.44
N GLY A 335 -9.06 -7.98 3.04
CA GLY A 335 -10.31 -7.33 2.65
C GLY A 335 -10.97 -6.57 3.81
N TRP A 336 -10.92 -7.10 5.02
CA TRP A 336 -11.41 -6.41 6.21
C TRP A 336 -10.56 -5.19 6.57
N ILE A 337 -9.22 -5.32 6.55
CA ILE A 337 -8.29 -4.20 6.79
C ILE A 337 -8.52 -3.09 5.77
N SER A 338 -8.67 -3.44 4.49
CA SER A 338 -8.88 -2.47 3.42
C SER A 338 -10.19 -1.70 3.64
N LYS A 339 -11.30 -2.39 3.94
CA LYS A 339 -12.58 -1.75 4.27
C LYS A 339 -12.48 -0.85 5.50
N PHE A 340 -11.81 -1.32 6.56
CA PHE A 340 -11.58 -0.55 7.76
C PHE A 340 -10.78 0.73 7.46
N GLY A 341 -9.69 0.62 6.69
CA GLY A 341 -8.89 1.75 6.22
C GLY A 341 -9.71 2.74 5.40
N PHE A 342 -10.46 2.27 4.41
CA PHE A 342 -11.27 3.15 3.56
C PHE A 342 -12.33 3.91 4.36
N VAL A 343 -12.99 3.27 5.32
CA VAL A 343 -13.93 3.99 6.21
C VAL A 343 -13.18 5.00 7.07
N LEU A 344 -12.09 4.58 7.73
CA LEU A 344 -11.30 5.42 8.62
C LEU A 344 -10.77 6.66 7.89
N PHE A 345 -10.16 6.47 6.73
CA PHE A 345 -9.45 7.51 5.98
C PHE A 345 -10.30 8.23 4.94
N GLY A 346 -11.38 7.63 4.46
CA GLY A 346 -12.36 8.29 3.61
C GLY A 346 -13.29 9.22 4.38
N THR A 347 -13.59 8.92 5.66
CA THR A 347 -14.54 9.71 6.46
C THR A 347 -13.87 10.66 7.45
N ILE A 348 -12.90 10.18 8.25
CA ILE A 348 -12.34 10.97 9.37
C ILE A 348 -11.63 12.23 8.90
N PRO A 349 -10.74 12.22 7.88
CA PRO A 349 -10.10 13.45 7.41
C PRO A 349 -11.10 14.49 6.92
N GLY A 350 -12.16 14.07 6.22
CA GLY A 350 -13.24 14.96 5.79
C GLY A 350 -13.99 15.59 6.96
N LEU A 351 -14.35 14.78 7.97
CA LEU A 351 -15.01 15.28 9.18
C LEU A 351 -14.10 16.21 9.99
N LEU A 352 -12.83 15.87 10.17
CA LEU A 352 -11.85 16.72 10.85
C LEU A 352 -11.65 18.04 10.11
N LEU A 353 -11.61 18.02 8.78
CA LEU A 353 -11.49 19.22 7.96
C LEU A 353 -12.71 20.14 8.13
N LEU A 354 -13.92 19.58 8.10
CA LEU A 354 -15.16 20.34 8.34
C LEU A 354 -15.18 20.96 9.74
N LEU A 355 -14.87 20.17 10.78
CA LEU A 355 -14.83 20.66 12.17
C LEU A 355 -13.76 21.74 12.38
N SER A 356 -12.61 21.62 11.70
CA SER A 356 -11.57 22.65 11.75
C SER A 356 -12.05 23.99 11.18
N TYR A 357 -12.76 23.97 10.04
CA TYR A 357 -13.34 25.18 9.45
C TYR A 357 -14.38 25.83 10.37
N ILE A 358 -15.24 25.04 11.02
CA ILE A 358 -16.24 25.55 11.95
C ILE A 358 -15.58 26.22 13.15
N ARG A 359 -14.54 25.62 13.74
CA ARG A 359 -13.82 26.22 14.87
C ARG A 359 -13.14 27.53 14.50
N ARG A 360 -12.45 27.57 13.35
CA ARG A 360 -11.76 28.79 12.89
C ARG A 360 -12.68 29.97 12.60
N LYS A 361 -13.96 29.71 12.28
CA LYS A 361 -14.94 30.79 12.09
C LYS A 361 -15.45 31.37 13.42
N ASN A 362 -15.34 30.60 14.50
CA ASN A 362 -15.81 30.96 15.84
C ASN A 362 -14.70 31.51 16.75
N THR A 363 -13.47 31.64 16.23
CA THR A 363 -12.32 32.28 16.89
C THR A 363 -11.91 33.47 16.06
#